data_AF-A0A7R9USN5-F1
#
_entry.id   AF-A0A7R9USN5-F1
#
_cell.length_a   1.000
_cell.length_b   1.000
_cell.length_c   1.000
_cell.angle_alpha   90.00
_cell.angle_beta   90.00
_cell.angle_gamma   90.00
#
_symmetry.space_group_name_H-M   'P 1'
#
loop_
_entity.id
_entity.type
_entity.pdbx_description
1 polymer ?
#
loop_
_entity_poly.entity_id
_entity_poly.type
_entity_poly.pdbx_seq_one_letter_code
_entity_poly.pdbx_strand_id
1 'polypeptide(L)'
;MSGNNDQRGAAESAYNASKEQPDTLFACLVTLLRTSTDAEVRSMCAVLLRRTVSAQAPNTTDGTKLVARLSPPVLASFKQELLSAVEHEAERSIRRKVADAIGVLGRETVRNGSWPELFPFVLVATRAENANLHESALQIITELADTLANSFKAEHGTLKAVFAHALGNAHSAVRIAGFQALASFLLALDAASERAPFQELIPLMLQ
;
A
#
# COMPACT_ATOMS: atom_id res chain seq x y z
N MET A 1 12.08 -2.23 20.93
CA MET A 1 10.81 -2.35 21.69
C MET A 1 11.10 -2.65 23.16
N SER A 2 10.73 -1.80 24.14
CA SER A 2 11.08 -2.07 25.55
C SER A 2 10.17 -3.14 26.18
N GLY A 3 10.74 -3.98 27.06
CA GLY A 3 9.98 -4.99 27.83
C GLY A 3 9.22 -4.43 29.04
N ASN A 4 9.34 -3.12 29.30
CA ASN A 4 8.71 -2.46 30.44
C ASN A 4 7.37 -1.84 30.03
N ASN A 5 6.26 -2.30 30.62
CA ASN A 5 4.90 -1.85 30.31
C ASN A 5 4.71 -0.34 30.53
N ASP A 6 5.34 0.25 31.54
CA ASP A 6 5.18 1.69 31.83
C ASP A 6 5.82 2.55 30.75
N GLN A 7 6.99 2.14 30.25
CA GLN A 7 7.67 2.81 29.15
C GLN A 7 6.88 2.67 27.84
N ARG A 8 6.25 1.52 27.60
CA ARG A 8 5.37 1.32 26.45
C ARG A 8 4.14 2.22 26.53
N GLY A 9 3.49 2.28 27.69
CA GLY A 9 2.34 3.15 27.92
C GLY A 9 2.67 4.63 27.70
N ALA A 10 3.82 5.09 28.21
CA ALA A 10 4.30 6.46 27.98
C ALA A 10 4.55 6.75 26.50
N ALA A 11 5.21 5.83 25.78
CA ALA A 11 5.48 5.98 24.35
C ALA A 11 4.19 5.99 23.50
N GLU A 12 3.21 5.14 23.83
CA GLU A 12 1.91 5.12 23.16
C GLU A 12 1.12 6.40 23.42
N SER A 13 1.16 6.94 24.64
CA SER A 13 0.55 8.23 24.98
C SER A 13 1.19 9.37 24.18
N ALA A 14 2.52 9.42 24.12
CA ALA A 14 3.25 10.41 23.32
C ALA A 14 2.91 10.31 21.82
N TYR A 15 2.86 9.09 21.28
CA TYR A 15 2.43 8.86 19.90
C TYR A 15 0.99 9.33 19.66
N ASN A 16 0.07 9.06 20.58
CA ASN A 16 -1.31 9.54 20.43
C ASN A 16 -1.41 11.07 20.49
N ALA A 17 -0.65 11.71 21.38
CA ALA A 17 -0.58 13.18 21.46
C ALA A 17 -0.02 13.81 20.17
N SER A 18 0.95 13.16 19.53
CA SER A 18 1.54 13.65 18.28
C SER A 18 0.56 13.73 17.10
N LYS A 19 -0.60 13.06 17.18
CA LYS A 19 -1.66 13.14 16.14
C LYS A 19 -2.31 14.52 16.05
N GLU A 20 -2.15 15.38 17.06
CA GLU A 20 -2.56 16.78 16.98
C GLU A 20 -1.68 17.59 16.00
N GLN A 21 -0.48 17.10 15.70
CA GLN A 21 0.47 17.67 14.73
C GLN A 21 0.75 16.68 13.60
N PRO A 22 -0.22 16.44 12.69
CA PRO A 22 -0.13 15.39 11.67
C PRO A 22 1.07 15.57 10.74
N ASP A 23 1.38 16.79 10.29
CA ASP A 23 2.50 17.04 9.38
C ASP A 23 3.83 16.52 9.96
N THR A 24 4.14 16.91 11.20
CA THR A 24 5.33 16.47 11.91
C THR A 24 5.34 14.95 12.13
N LEU A 25 4.21 14.38 12.55
CA LEU A 25 4.10 12.94 12.80
C LEU A 25 4.40 12.12 11.54
N PHE A 26 3.78 12.45 10.42
CA PHE A 26 3.97 11.73 9.16
C PHE A 26 5.40 11.89 8.63
N ALA A 27 5.95 13.11 8.68
CA ALA A 27 7.32 13.38 8.28
C ALA A 27 8.34 12.60 9.12
N CYS A 28 8.18 12.55 10.44
CA CYS A 28 9.07 11.78 11.32
C CYS A 28 8.97 10.28 11.07
N LEU A 29 7.77 9.73 10.95
CA LEU A 29 7.57 8.30 10.72
C LEU A 29 8.18 7.84 9.39
N VAL A 30 7.99 8.61 8.32
CA VAL A 30 8.56 8.24 7.01
C VAL A 30 10.08 8.42 6.98
N THR A 31 10.61 9.45 7.65
CA THR A 31 12.06 9.64 7.78
C THR A 31 12.70 8.47 8.52
N LEU A 32 12.12 8.04 9.64
CA LEU A 32 12.63 6.90 10.41
C LEU A 32 12.52 5.58 9.64
N LEU A 33 11.43 5.38 8.89
CA LEU A 33 11.28 4.24 7.99
C LEU A 33 12.40 4.18 6.94
N ARG A 34 12.82 5.32 6.40
CA ARG A 34 13.82 5.42 5.31
C ARG A 34 15.26 5.38 5.80
N THR A 35 15.54 5.99 6.94
CA THR A 35 16.91 6.32 7.36
C THR A 35 17.42 5.51 8.54
N SER A 36 16.52 4.87 9.31
CA SER A 36 16.96 4.09 10.46
C SER A 36 17.72 2.84 10.03
N THR A 37 18.86 2.59 10.67
CA THR A 37 19.65 1.36 10.48
C THR A 37 19.04 0.17 11.23
N ASP A 38 18.11 0.41 12.15
CA ASP A 38 17.43 -0.61 12.94
C ASP A 38 16.16 -1.10 12.21
N ALA A 39 16.16 -2.38 11.82
CA ALA A 39 15.03 -3.02 11.16
C ALA A 39 13.76 -3.06 12.03
N GLU A 40 13.87 -3.15 13.36
CA GLU A 40 12.70 -3.08 14.26
C GLU A 40 12.05 -1.71 14.21
N VAL A 41 12.86 -0.64 14.21
CA VAL A 41 12.37 0.74 14.11
C VAL A 41 11.66 0.94 12.78
N ARG A 42 12.28 0.57 11.67
CA ARG A 42 11.66 0.66 10.33
C ARG A 42 10.36 -0.13 10.25
N SER A 43 10.36 -1.36 10.77
CA SER A 43 9.16 -2.20 10.84
C SER A 43 8.04 -1.54 11.66
N MET A 44 8.35 -0.97 12.82
CA MET A 44 7.38 -0.28 13.65
C MET A 44 6.84 0.96 12.95
N CYS A 45 7.70 1.78 12.33
CA CYS A 45 7.29 2.95 11.57
C CYS A 45 6.32 2.58 10.43
N ALA A 46 6.59 1.51 9.68
CA ALA A 46 5.66 1.03 8.65
C ALA A 46 4.28 0.64 9.23
N VAL A 47 4.25 -0.04 10.38
CA VAL A 47 2.99 -0.38 11.08
C VAL A 47 2.25 0.87 11.54
N LEU A 48 2.95 1.82 12.16
CA LEU A 48 2.35 3.06 12.64
C LEU A 48 1.82 3.90 11.48
N LEU A 49 2.57 4.03 10.38
CA LEU A 49 2.11 4.74 9.17
C LEU A 49 0.81 4.17 8.62
N ARG A 50 0.72 2.84 8.49
CA ARG A 50 -0.53 2.20 8.05
C ARG A 50 -1.70 2.56 8.97
N ARG A 51 -1.47 2.56 10.29
CA ARG A 51 -2.48 2.91 11.31
C ARG A 51 -2.83 4.40 11.28
N THR A 52 -1.87 5.31 11.11
CA THR A 52 -2.11 6.76 11.08
C THR A 52 -2.87 7.18 9.83
N VAL A 53 -2.57 6.60 8.67
CA VAL A 53 -3.29 6.91 7.42
C VAL A 53 -4.79 6.60 7.56
N SER A 54 -5.14 5.46 8.15
CA SER A 54 -6.56 5.08 8.39
C SER A 54 -7.19 5.74 9.61
N ALA A 55 -6.40 6.36 10.49
CA ALA A 55 -6.88 6.95 11.73
C ALA A 55 -7.83 8.12 11.44
N GLN A 56 -8.84 8.28 12.28
CA GLN A 56 -9.65 9.48 12.29
C GLN A 56 -8.86 10.65 12.87
N ALA A 57 -9.14 11.84 12.36
CA ALA A 57 -8.60 13.06 12.91
C ALA A 57 -9.13 13.26 14.35
N PRO A 58 -8.29 13.71 15.29
CA PRO A 58 -8.77 14.16 16.59
C PRO A 58 -9.79 15.29 16.42
N ASN A 59 -10.80 15.30 17.29
CA ASN A 59 -11.81 16.36 17.39
C ASN A 59 -12.71 16.54 16.16
N THR A 60 -12.85 15.50 15.31
CA THR A 60 -13.78 15.50 14.18
C THR A 60 -14.89 14.48 14.37
N THR A 61 -16.15 14.87 14.21
CA THR A 61 -17.33 13.98 14.31
C THR A 61 -17.78 13.44 12.96
N ASP A 62 -17.27 13.97 11.86
CA ASP A 62 -17.62 13.62 10.48
C ASP A 62 -16.83 12.41 9.93
N GLY A 63 -15.95 11.83 10.76
CA GLY A 63 -15.11 10.69 10.36
C GLY A 63 -13.93 11.07 9.45
N THR A 64 -13.59 12.36 9.34
CA THR A 64 -12.42 12.85 8.60
C THR A 64 -11.17 12.07 8.98
N LYS A 65 -10.44 11.57 7.97
CA LYS A 65 -9.18 10.86 8.18
C LYS A 65 -8.07 11.84 8.55
N LEU A 66 -7.15 11.40 9.41
CA LEU A 66 -6.00 12.20 9.85
C LEU A 66 -5.13 12.66 8.66
N VAL A 67 -4.99 11.80 7.64
CA VAL A 67 -4.24 12.12 6.43
C VAL A 67 -4.82 13.31 5.64
N ALA A 68 -6.12 13.56 5.74
CA ALA A 68 -6.77 14.70 5.09
C ALA A 68 -6.42 16.05 5.75
N ARG A 69 -5.85 16.03 6.97
CA ARG A 69 -5.35 17.23 7.66
C ARG A 69 -3.91 17.59 7.29
N LEU A 70 -3.24 16.78 6.46
CA LEU A 70 -1.88 17.08 6.03
C LEU A 70 -1.86 18.30 5.11
N SER A 71 -0.86 19.16 5.27
CA SER A 71 -0.64 20.22 4.29
C SER A 71 -0.29 19.62 2.91
N PRO A 72 -0.70 20.25 1.79
CA PRO A 72 -0.39 19.76 0.45
C PRO A 72 1.09 19.40 0.19
N PRO A 73 2.09 20.23 0.59
CA PRO A 73 3.49 19.88 0.37
C PRO A 73 3.93 18.66 1.18
N VAL A 74 3.45 18.50 2.41
CA VAL A 74 3.77 17.34 3.25
C VAL A 74 3.12 16.08 2.69
N LEU A 75 1.86 16.14 2.25
CA LEU A 75 1.20 15.00 1.61
C LEU A 75 1.91 14.56 0.33
N ALA A 76 2.34 15.52 -0.51
CA ALA A 76 3.08 15.20 -1.74
C ALA A 76 4.43 14.54 -1.44
N SER A 77 5.21 15.10 -0.50
CA SER A 77 6.47 14.52 -0.05
C SER A 77 6.27 13.12 0.54
N PHE A 78 5.28 12.96 1.42
CA PHE A 78 4.96 11.68 2.04
C PHE A 78 4.63 10.59 1.01
N LYS A 79 3.84 10.92 -0.02
CA LYS A 79 3.54 10.01 -1.13
C LYS A 79 4.82 9.55 -1.85
N GLN A 80 5.69 10.49 -2.23
CA GLN A 80 6.95 10.18 -2.92
C GLN A 80 7.88 9.32 -2.06
N GLU A 81 8.02 9.65 -0.78
CA GLU A 81 8.86 8.90 0.16
C GLU A 81 8.35 7.47 0.39
N LEU A 82 7.03 7.24 0.42
CA LEU A 82 6.47 5.89 0.50
C LEU A 82 6.79 5.05 -0.74
N LEU A 83 6.66 5.61 -1.94
CA LEU A 83 7.00 4.91 -3.19
C LEU A 83 8.50 4.58 -3.22
N SER A 84 9.34 5.53 -2.83
CA SER A 84 10.77 5.26 -2.71
C SER A 84 11.05 4.19 -1.64
N ALA A 85 10.36 4.23 -0.49
CA ALA A 85 10.54 3.27 0.60
C ALA A 85 10.26 1.84 0.16
N VAL A 86 9.17 1.58 -0.56
CA VAL A 86 8.85 0.21 -1.01
C VAL A 86 9.85 -0.31 -2.06
N GLU A 87 10.42 0.60 -2.87
CA GLU A 87 11.43 0.25 -3.88
C GLU A 87 12.79 -0.11 -3.27
N HIS A 88 13.21 0.60 -2.22
CA HIS A 88 14.56 0.48 -1.66
C HIS A 88 14.65 -0.34 -0.36
N GLU A 89 13.51 -0.65 0.27
CA GLU A 89 13.50 -1.49 1.47
C GLU A 89 14.04 -2.89 1.14
N ALA A 90 15.06 -3.35 1.88
CA ALA A 90 15.68 -4.65 1.70
C ALA A 90 14.85 -5.77 2.35
N GLU A 91 14.29 -5.52 3.53
CA GLU A 91 13.61 -6.53 4.33
C GLU A 91 12.19 -6.79 3.81
N ARG A 92 11.95 -8.02 3.31
CA ARG A 92 10.63 -8.40 2.76
C ARG A 92 9.49 -8.14 3.73
N SER A 93 9.69 -8.43 5.01
CA SER A 93 8.65 -8.24 6.04
C SER A 93 8.30 -6.76 6.29
N ILE A 94 9.22 -5.83 6.02
CA ILE A 94 9.02 -4.39 6.16
C ILE A 94 8.43 -3.85 4.87
N ARG A 95 8.99 -4.23 3.72
CA ARG A 95 8.51 -3.83 2.39
C ARG A 95 7.03 -4.15 2.19
N ARG A 96 6.58 -5.33 2.64
CA ARG A 96 5.15 -5.70 2.64
C ARG A 96 4.29 -4.76 3.49
N LYS A 97 4.77 -4.29 4.64
CA LYS A 97 4.04 -3.32 5.49
C LYS A 97 3.98 -1.93 4.84
N VAL A 98 5.04 -1.54 4.13
CA VAL A 98 5.05 -0.30 3.34
C VAL A 98 4.06 -0.40 2.18
N ALA A 99 4.03 -1.52 1.46
CA ALA A 99 3.05 -1.80 0.41
C ALA A 99 1.61 -1.71 0.94
N ASP A 100 1.33 -2.28 2.11
CA ASP A 100 0.02 -2.13 2.77
C ASP A 100 -0.32 -0.66 3.07
N ALA A 101 0.65 0.11 3.62
CA ALA A 101 0.45 1.52 3.91
C ALA A 101 0.16 2.35 2.64
N ILE A 102 0.85 2.03 1.53
CA ILE A 102 0.59 2.63 0.22
C ILE A 102 -0.82 2.27 -0.27
N GLY A 103 -1.22 1.00 -0.19
CA GLY A 103 -2.56 0.57 -0.61
C GLY A 103 -3.68 1.25 0.19
N VAL A 104 -3.51 1.34 1.52
CA VAL A 104 -4.43 2.05 2.41
C VAL A 104 -4.52 3.53 2.06
N LEU A 105 -3.39 4.21 1.85
CA LEU A 105 -3.37 5.61 1.43
C LEU A 105 -4.02 5.79 0.05
N GLY A 106 -3.70 4.89 -0.87
CA GLY A 106 -4.24 4.89 -2.23
C GLY A 106 -5.76 4.80 -2.26
N ARG A 107 -6.40 4.02 -1.38
CA ARG A 107 -7.87 3.99 -1.29
C ARG A 107 -8.49 5.36 -1.00
N GLU A 108 -7.82 6.16 -0.17
CA GLU A 108 -8.28 7.50 0.21
C GLU A 108 -7.97 8.55 -0.88
N THR A 109 -6.87 8.37 -1.63
CA THR A 109 -6.33 9.41 -2.54
C THR A 109 -6.49 9.13 -4.03
N VAL A 110 -6.76 7.89 -4.43
CA VAL A 110 -6.92 7.54 -5.86
C VAL A 110 -8.31 7.93 -6.33
N ARG A 111 -9.35 7.69 -5.52
CA ARG A 111 -10.74 8.01 -5.85
C ARG A 111 -10.98 9.50 -6.09
N ASN A 112 -10.25 10.37 -5.40
CA ASN A 112 -10.32 11.83 -5.58
C ASN A 112 -9.25 12.38 -6.55
N GLY A 113 -8.48 11.52 -7.22
CA GLY A 113 -7.45 11.91 -8.19
C GLY A 113 -6.24 12.61 -7.59
N SER A 114 -6.06 12.60 -6.25
CA SER A 114 -4.98 13.34 -5.59
C SER A 114 -3.64 12.61 -5.61
N TRP A 115 -3.55 11.37 -6.11
CA TRP A 115 -2.30 10.62 -6.25
C TRP A 115 -2.11 10.03 -7.66
N PRO A 116 -1.93 10.86 -8.70
CA PRO A 116 -1.82 10.41 -10.08
C PRO A 116 -0.59 9.53 -10.36
N GLU A 117 0.47 9.66 -9.56
CA GLU A 117 1.74 8.93 -9.75
C GLU A 117 1.66 7.46 -9.32
N LEU A 118 0.72 7.09 -8.45
CA LEU A 118 0.65 5.75 -7.86
C LEU A 118 0.39 4.67 -8.90
N PHE A 119 -0.58 4.87 -9.79
CA PHE A 119 -0.96 3.86 -10.77
C PHE A 119 0.16 3.61 -11.81
N PRO A 120 0.76 4.64 -12.43
CA PRO A 120 1.96 4.47 -13.27
C PRO A 120 3.09 3.75 -12.55
N PHE A 121 3.38 4.10 -11.29
CA PHE A 121 4.41 3.43 -10.49
C PHE A 121 4.12 1.93 -10.35
N VAL A 122 2.88 1.57 -9.98
CA VAL A 122 2.47 0.16 -9.81
C VAL A 122 2.58 -0.61 -11.12
N LEU A 123 2.17 -0.03 -12.25
CA LEU A 123 2.27 -0.66 -13.56
C LEU A 123 3.72 -0.92 -13.98
N VAL A 124 4.63 0.02 -13.72
CA VAL A 124 6.07 -0.17 -13.97
C VAL A 124 6.63 -1.24 -13.04
N ALA A 125 6.30 -1.18 -11.75
CA ALA A 125 6.80 -2.09 -10.73
C ALA A 125 6.36 -3.55 -10.96
N THR A 126 5.18 -3.79 -11.51
CA THR A 126 4.70 -5.14 -11.91
C THR A 126 5.43 -5.74 -13.11
N ARG A 127 6.24 -4.95 -13.82
CA ARG A 127 7.07 -5.38 -14.95
C ARG A 127 8.56 -5.34 -14.63
N ALA A 128 8.93 -4.96 -13.40
CA ALA A 128 10.31 -4.90 -12.98
C ALA A 128 10.92 -6.30 -12.92
N GLU A 129 12.20 -6.43 -13.32
CA GLU A 129 12.98 -7.66 -13.14
C GLU A 129 13.18 -8.00 -11.65
N ASN A 130 13.13 -6.99 -10.80
CA ASN A 130 13.19 -7.15 -9.35
C ASN A 130 11.90 -7.81 -8.82
N ALA A 131 11.96 -9.11 -8.57
CA ALA A 131 10.86 -9.91 -8.03
C ALA A 131 10.28 -9.36 -6.71
N ASN A 132 11.09 -8.71 -5.88
CA ASN A 132 10.63 -8.12 -4.61
C ASN A 132 9.73 -6.90 -4.85
N LEU A 133 10.08 -6.07 -5.83
CA LEU A 133 9.29 -4.89 -6.20
C LEU A 133 8.01 -5.32 -6.93
N HIS A 134 8.10 -6.32 -7.80
CA HIS A 134 6.95 -6.92 -8.47
C HIS A 134 5.95 -7.51 -7.45
N GLU A 135 6.42 -8.31 -6.49
CA GLU A 135 5.57 -8.82 -5.39
C GLU A 135 4.85 -7.67 -4.66
N SER A 136 5.58 -6.60 -4.32
CA SER A 136 5.04 -5.46 -3.58
C SER A 136 4.00 -4.68 -4.39
N ALA A 137 4.20 -4.54 -5.70
CA ALA A 137 3.25 -3.90 -6.59
C ALA A 137 1.92 -4.69 -6.69
N LEU A 138 2.00 -6.02 -6.76
CA LEU A 138 0.82 -6.89 -6.74
C LEU A 138 0.08 -6.83 -5.40
N GLN A 139 0.80 -6.70 -4.29
CA GLN A 139 0.19 -6.45 -2.98
C GLN A 139 -0.55 -5.11 -2.94
N ILE A 140 0.03 -4.03 -3.50
CA ILE A 140 -0.67 -2.74 -3.64
C ILE A 140 -1.92 -2.89 -4.50
N ILE A 141 -1.87 -3.62 -5.63
CA ILE A 141 -3.05 -3.90 -6.46
C ILE A 141 -4.12 -4.64 -5.66
N THR A 142 -3.73 -5.59 -4.81
CA THR A 142 -4.67 -6.34 -3.94
C THR A 142 -5.44 -5.38 -3.02
N GLU A 143 -4.75 -4.43 -2.39
CA GLU A 143 -5.34 -3.42 -1.51
C GLU A 143 -6.22 -2.40 -2.25
N LEU A 144 -5.97 -2.19 -3.54
CA LEU A 144 -6.69 -1.26 -4.42
C LEU A 144 -7.72 -1.94 -5.32
N ALA A 145 -7.92 -3.25 -5.19
CA ALA A 145 -8.73 -4.07 -6.09
C ALA A 145 -10.11 -3.46 -6.37
N ASP A 146 -10.83 -3.02 -5.34
CA ASP A 146 -12.12 -2.36 -5.45
C ASP A 146 -12.09 -1.05 -6.26
N THR A 147 -11.08 -0.23 -6.02
CA THR A 147 -10.93 1.04 -6.75
C THR A 147 -10.57 0.78 -8.20
N LEU A 148 -9.71 -0.20 -8.48
CA LEU A 148 -9.33 -0.58 -9.84
C LEU A 148 -10.50 -1.21 -10.62
N ALA A 149 -11.28 -2.07 -9.97
CA ALA A 149 -12.45 -2.71 -10.58
C ALA A 149 -13.49 -1.67 -11.01
N ASN A 150 -13.80 -0.71 -10.11
CA ASN A 150 -14.92 0.20 -10.29
C ASN A 150 -14.57 1.51 -10.99
N SER A 151 -13.38 2.06 -10.76
CA SER A 151 -12.97 3.38 -11.27
C SER A 151 -12.02 3.33 -12.47
N PHE A 152 -11.37 2.19 -12.74
CA PHE A 152 -10.34 2.05 -13.79
C PHE A 152 -10.71 1.01 -14.86
N LYS A 153 -11.98 1.02 -15.31
CA LYS A 153 -12.49 0.05 -16.30
C LYS A 153 -11.69 0.01 -17.61
N ALA A 154 -11.20 1.16 -18.07
CA ALA A 154 -10.36 1.24 -19.27
C ALA A 154 -9.04 0.45 -19.14
N GLU A 155 -8.54 0.26 -17.92
CA GLU A 155 -7.27 -0.40 -17.63
C GLU A 155 -7.41 -1.90 -17.35
N HIS A 156 -8.63 -2.45 -17.41
CA HIS A 156 -8.85 -3.88 -17.14
C HIS A 156 -8.05 -4.79 -18.07
N GLY A 157 -7.86 -4.39 -19.33
CA GLY A 157 -6.99 -5.10 -20.28
C GLY A 157 -5.52 -5.09 -19.84
N THR A 158 -5.02 -3.94 -19.36
CA THR A 158 -3.67 -3.80 -18.80
C THR A 158 -3.50 -4.69 -17.56
N LEU A 159 -4.47 -4.67 -16.65
CA LEU A 159 -4.45 -5.47 -15.42
C LEU A 159 -4.48 -6.97 -15.71
N LYS A 160 -5.25 -7.41 -16.72
CA LYS A 160 -5.26 -8.79 -17.17
C LYS A 160 -3.87 -9.27 -17.59
N ALA A 161 -3.13 -8.46 -18.37
CA ALA A 161 -1.77 -8.78 -18.77
C ALA A 161 -0.80 -8.81 -17.57
N VAL A 162 -0.97 -7.90 -16.60
CA VAL A 162 -0.22 -7.90 -15.33
C VAL A 162 -0.44 -9.21 -14.56
N PHE A 163 -1.69 -9.65 -14.39
CA PHE A 163 -1.99 -10.89 -13.69
C PHE A 163 -1.45 -12.12 -14.42
N ALA A 164 -1.57 -12.20 -15.75
CA ALA A 164 -1.00 -13.29 -16.54
C ALA A 164 0.53 -13.38 -16.36
N HIS A 165 1.22 -12.24 -16.42
CA HIS A 165 2.66 -12.16 -16.22
C HIS A 165 3.08 -12.58 -14.81
N ALA A 166 2.34 -12.17 -13.79
CA ALA A 166 2.59 -12.53 -12.40
C ALA A 166 2.41 -14.03 -12.15
N LEU A 167 1.33 -14.63 -12.67
CA LEU A 167 1.03 -16.07 -12.52
C LEU A 167 2.05 -16.96 -13.24
N GLY A 168 2.59 -16.51 -14.38
CA GLY A 168 3.65 -17.21 -15.10
C GLY A 168 5.07 -16.95 -14.57
N ASN A 169 5.24 -16.18 -13.50
CA ASN A 169 6.55 -15.77 -13.03
C ASN A 169 7.35 -16.92 -12.41
N ALA A 170 8.67 -16.95 -12.60
CA ALA A 170 9.55 -17.98 -12.03
C ALA A 170 9.55 -17.97 -10.48
N HIS A 171 9.37 -16.81 -9.85
CA HIS A 171 9.37 -16.65 -8.41
C HIS A 171 7.99 -16.96 -7.80
N SER A 172 7.94 -17.95 -6.91
CA SER A 172 6.68 -18.36 -6.25
C SER A 172 6.01 -17.25 -5.46
N ALA A 173 6.78 -16.36 -4.83
CA ALA A 173 6.26 -15.20 -4.11
C ALA A 173 5.44 -14.27 -5.02
N VAL A 174 5.92 -14.03 -6.25
CA VAL A 174 5.23 -13.22 -7.25
C VAL A 174 3.98 -13.93 -7.76
N ARG A 175 4.04 -15.25 -8.01
CA ARG A 175 2.87 -16.04 -8.41
C ARG A 175 1.76 -15.99 -7.36
N ILE A 176 2.11 -16.16 -6.08
CA ILE A 176 1.16 -16.09 -4.96
C ILE A 176 0.55 -14.69 -4.85
N ALA A 177 1.36 -13.63 -4.93
CA ALA A 177 0.86 -12.26 -4.89
C ALA A 177 -0.03 -11.95 -6.11
N GLY A 178 0.31 -12.46 -7.29
CA GLY A 178 -0.48 -12.33 -8.52
C GLY A 178 -1.83 -13.02 -8.42
N PHE A 179 -1.85 -14.22 -7.86
CA PHE A 179 -3.08 -14.96 -7.55
C PHE A 179 -3.96 -14.18 -6.57
N GLN A 180 -3.38 -13.67 -5.47
CA GLN A 180 -4.12 -12.89 -4.47
C GLN A 180 -4.70 -11.61 -5.07
N ALA A 181 -3.91 -10.90 -5.87
CA ALA A 181 -4.35 -9.68 -6.53
C ALA A 181 -5.48 -9.95 -7.54
N LEU A 182 -5.35 -11.00 -8.37
CA LEU A 182 -6.40 -11.43 -9.30
C LEU A 182 -7.68 -11.83 -8.55
N ALA A 183 -7.57 -12.64 -7.49
CA ALA A 183 -8.72 -13.07 -6.71
C ALA A 183 -9.46 -11.88 -6.08
N SER A 184 -8.75 -10.96 -5.43
CA SER A 184 -9.33 -9.74 -4.87
C SER A 184 -9.98 -8.86 -5.93
N PHE A 185 -9.34 -8.73 -7.11
CA PHE A 185 -9.89 -7.98 -8.23
C PHE A 185 -11.18 -8.61 -8.77
N LEU A 186 -11.22 -9.93 -8.97
CA LEU A 186 -12.42 -10.64 -9.44
C LEU A 186 -13.59 -10.56 -8.46
N LEU A 187 -13.30 -10.60 -7.15
CA LEU A 187 -14.29 -10.42 -6.09
C LEU A 187 -14.87 -8.99 -6.06
N ALA A 188 -14.09 -8.01 -6.51
CA ALA A 188 -14.51 -6.62 -6.58
C ALA A 188 -15.30 -6.23 -7.84
N LEU A 189 -15.25 -7.05 -8.90
CA LEU A 189 -16.08 -6.84 -10.09
C LEU A 189 -17.52 -7.24 -9.80
N ASP A 190 -18.50 -6.44 -10.22
CA ASP A 190 -19.92 -6.69 -9.96
C ASP A 190 -20.52 -7.68 -10.98
N ALA A 191 -20.22 -7.48 -12.27
CA ALA A 191 -20.88 -8.20 -13.35
C ALA A 191 -20.11 -9.45 -13.81
N ALA A 192 -20.84 -10.51 -14.12
CA ALA A 192 -20.23 -11.73 -14.70
C ALA A 192 -19.55 -11.46 -16.05
N SER A 193 -20.06 -10.52 -16.84
CA SER A 193 -19.47 -10.08 -18.11
C SER A 193 -18.10 -9.42 -17.93
N GLU A 194 -17.87 -8.72 -16.82
CA GLU A 194 -16.58 -8.10 -16.50
C GLU A 194 -15.56 -9.14 -16.02
N ARG A 195 -16.03 -10.23 -15.39
CA ARG A 195 -15.17 -11.35 -14.96
C ARG A 195 -14.78 -12.27 -16.12
N ALA A 196 -15.62 -12.39 -17.14
CA ALA A 196 -15.44 -13.33 -18.26
C ALA A 196 -14.06 -13.24 -18.94
N PRO A 197 -13.50 -12.04 -19.24
CA PRO A 197 -12.18 -11.92 -19.87
C PRO A 197 -11.03 -12.51 -19.05
N PHE A 198 -11.18 -12.63 -17.73
CA PHE A 198 -10.12 -13.13 -16.83
C PHE A 198 -10.18 -14.65 -16.62
N GLN A 199 -11.24 -15.33 -17.09
CA GLN A 199 -11.39 -16.78 -16.93
C GLN A 199 -10.25 -17.58 -17.57
N GLU A 200 -9.64 -17.05 -18.64
CA GLU A 200 -8.48 -17.67 -19.29
C GLU A 200 -7.23 -17.75 -18.38
N LEU A 201 -7.20 -16.99 -17.28
CA LEU A 201 -6.10 -17.01 -16.32
C LEU A 201 -6.26 -18.11 -15.27
N ILE A 202 -7.46 -18.71 -15.14
CA ILE A 202 -7.74 -19.76 -14.14
C ILE A 202 -6.78 -20.95 -14.27
N PRO A 203 -6.47 -21.49 -15.45
CA PRO A 203 -5.51 -22.59 -15.57
C PRO A 203 -4.13 -22.24 -15.00
N LEU A 204 -3.68 -20.99 -15.14
CA LEU A 204 -2.40 -20.51 -14.60
C LEU A 204 -2.42 -20.41 -13.06
N MET A 205 -3.59 -20.36 -12.43
CA MET A 205 -3.74 -20.35 -10.97
C MET A 205 -3.58 -21.74 -10.34
N LEU A 206 -3.70 -22.81 -11.14
CA LEU A 206 -3.68 -24.21 -10.69
C LEU A 206 -2.33 -24.91 -10.88
N GLN A 207 -1.35 -24.20 -11.45
CA GLN A 207 0.02 -24.69 -11.73
C GLN A 207 1.00 -24.24 -10.65
#